data_AF-A0A2M8RCD3-F1
#
_entry.id   AF-A0A2M8RCD3-F1
#
_cell.length_a   1.000
_cell.length_b   1.000
_cell.length_c   1.000
_cell.angle_alpha   90.00
_cell.angle_beta   90.00
_cell.angle_gamma   90.00
#
_symmetry.space_group_name_H-M   'P 1'
#
loop_
_entity.id
_entity.type
_entity.pdbx_description
1 polymer ?
#
loop_
_entity_poly.entity_id
_entity_poly.type
_entity_poly.pdbx_seq_one_letter_code
_entity_poly.pdbx_strand_id
1 'polypeptide(L)'
;MARDKAPVAGEIYSFRTSPLSGFAPPETGRYAAFKVLGVNERFVAIAVLGGIWSTPPSLRVANEAVVLHEHRFAHTGRMAVFGVNADWWAPSDLDSVSLLGSGRLSPEEQAIGAKIIGFGIGFSYSTLRFANHAAEGEWRWEHDRDALLVESEKSKAKAAAERAAKEERYRARLKNLTWEKLLAETPFERWAPSPPFPPVEFTKAARETVHSACRELRELGPRPPKAKVRSILRRCVEWFNEADKAAGEVIETEEREDIYAVLEEMAFVAKQKSLVDEIDTWREW
;
A
#
# COMPACT_ATOMS: atom_id res chain seq x y z
N MET A 1 -5.72 -10.00 -17.69
CA MET A 1 -4.52 -10.74 -17.30
C MET A 1 -4.96 -12.14 -16.89
N ALA A 2 -4.28 -13.20 -17.35
CA ALA A 2 -4.59 -14.55 -16.90
C ALA A 2 -4.34 -14.61 -15.38
N ARG A 3 -5.36 -14.98 -14.59
CA ARG A 3 -5.16 -15.23 -13.16
C ARG A 3 -4.23 -16.43 -13.04
N ASP A 4 -3.14 -16.29 -12.31
CA ASP A 4 -2.29 -17.41 -11.96
C ASP A 4 -3.15 -18.48 -11.25
N LYS A 5 -2.86 -19.76 -11.52
CA LYS A 5 -3.61 -20.87 -10.93
C LYS A 5 -3.60 -20.72 -9.41
N ALA A 6 -4.77 -20.84 -8.79
CA ALA A 6 -4.90 -20.81 -7.33
C ALA A 6 -3.98 -21.87 -6.70
N PRO A 7 -3.21 -21.52 -5.65
CA PRO A 7 -2.28 -22.45 -5.04
C PRO A 7 -3.02 -23.50 -4.21
N VAL A 8 -2.31 -24.56 -3.86
CA VAL A 8 -2.79 -25.63 -3.00
C VAL A 8 -1.94 -25.71 -1.75
N ALA A 9 -2.57 -25.98 -0.60
CA ALA A 9 -1.86 -26.24 0.65
C ALA A 9 -0.81 -27.36 0.48
N GLY A 10 0.41 -27.11 0.94
CA GLY A 10 1.56 -27.99 0.78
C GLY A 10 2.43 -27.66 -0.45
N GLU A 11 1.98 -26.83 -1.40
CA GLU A 11 2.86 -26.41 -2.50
C GLU A 11 4.06 -25.60 -1.99
N ILE A 12 5.23 -25.87 -2.55
CA ILE A 12 6.50 -25.22 -2.23
C ILE A 12 7.05 -24.55 -3.47
N TYR A 13 7.38 -23.28 -3.34
CA TYR A 13 7.94 -22.47 -4.41
C TYR A 13 9.36 -22.05 -4.05
N SER A 14 10.25 -22.03 -5.03
CA SER A 14 11.54 -21.34 -4.98
C SER A 14 11.43 -20.02 -5.72
N PHE A 15 12.20 -19.02 -5.30
CA PHE A 15 12.34 -17.75 -5.99
C PHE A 15 13.77 -17.21 -5.83
N ARG A 16 14.20 -16.37 -6.77
CA ARG A 16 15.42 -15.58 -6.64
C ARG A 16 15.12 -14.38 -5.75
N THR A 17 15.94 -14.16 -4.74
CA THR A 17 15.80 -12.99 -3.88
C THR A 17 16.21 -11.72 -4.63
N SER A 18 15.60 -10.60 -4.27
CA SER A 18 15.83 -9.28 -4.87
C SER A 18 16.34 -8.31 -3.81
N PRO A 19 17.12 -7.28 -4.21
CA PRO A 19 17.68 -6.33 -3.26
C PRO A 19 16.58 -5.57 -2.49
N LEU A 20 16.82 -5.31 -1.20
CA LEU A 20 15.82 -4.67 -0.32
C LEU A 20 15.66 -3.17 -0.54
N SER A 21 16.62 -2.54 -1.22
CA SER A 21 16.61 -1.10 -1.49
C SER A 21 17.32 -0.81 -2.81
N GLY A 22 17.05 0.35 -3.41
CA GLY A 22 17.79 0.84 -4.57
C GLY A 22 19.24 1.25 -4.27
N PHE A 23 19.69 1.15 -3.02
CA PHE A 23 21.08 1.39 -2.61
C PHE A 23 21.89 0.10 -2.46
N ALA A 24 21.22 -1.04 -2.48
CA ALA A 24 21.86 -2.36 -2.47
C ALA A 24 22.44 -2.70 -3.85
N PRO A 25 23.39 -3.64 -3.94
CA PRO A 25 23.79 -4.24 -5.22
C PRO A 25 22.57 -4.76 -5.99
N PRO A 26 22.55 -4.65 -7.33
CA PRO A 26 21.37 -4.93 -8.14
C PRO A 26 20.96 -6.41 -8.16
N GLU A 27 21.89 -7.32 -7.86
CA GLU A 27 21.62 -8.74 -7.79
C GLU A 27 22.14 -9.33 -6.48
N THR A 28 21.36 -10.25 -5.92
CA THR A 28 21.72 -10.98 -4.70
C THR A 28 22.50 -12.27 -5.03
N GLY A 29 22.21 -12.90 -6.18
CA GLY A 29 22.70 -14.24 -6.50
C GLY A 29 22.18 -15.34 -5.57
N ARG A 30 21.11 -15.06 -4.82
CA ARG A 30 20.57 -15.90 -3.75
C ARG A 30 19.16 -16.37 -4.08
N TYR A 31 18.84 -17.59 -3.69
CA TYR A 31 17.53 -18.21 -3.80
C TYR A 31 16.95 -18.49 -2.42
N ALA A 32 15.64 -18.38 -2.32
CA ALA A 32 14.85 -18.68 -1.13
C ALA A 32 13.61 -19.49 -1.54
N ALA A 33 12.88 -19.98 -0.55
CA ALA A 33 11.68 -20.78 -0.78
C ALA A 33 10.59 -20.45 0.23
N PHE A 34 9.34 -20.67 -0.16
CA PHE A 34 8.19 -20.57 0.73
C PHE A 34 7.24 -21.74 0.50
N LYS A 35 6.47 -22.08 1.53
CA LYS A 35 5.47 -23.15 1.52
C LYS A 35 4.08 -22.57 1.77
N VAL A 36 3.09 -23.04 1.02
CA VAL A 36 1.67 -22.72 1.23
C VAL A 36 1.12 -23.57 2.37
N LEU A 37 0.64 -22.95 3.44
CA LEU A 37 0.14 -23.62 4.64
C LEU A 37 -1.37 -23.87 4.60
N GLY A 38 -2.11 -23.03 3.90
CA GLY A 38 -3.57 -23.09 3.83
C GLY A 38 -4.11 -22.09 2.82
N VAL A 39 -5.29 -22.38 2.26
CA VAL A 39 -5.93 -21.56 1.23
C VAL A 39 -7.43 -21.53 1.49
N ASN A 40 -8.06 -20.37 1.38
CA ASN A 40 -9.50 -20.21 1.23
C ASN A 40 -9.82 -19.13 0.20
N GLU A 41 -11.09 -18.75 0.07
CA GLU A 41 -11.54 -17.75 -0.91
C GLU A 41 -10.96 -16.35 -0.69
N ARG A 42 -10.45 -16.05 0.51
CA ARG A 42 -9.96 -14.72 0.88
C ARG A 42 -8.44 -14.64 1.03
N PHE A 43 -7.81 -15.73 1.48
CA PHE A 43 -6.40 -15.71 1.86
C PHE A 43 -5.66 -16.99 1.47
N VAL A 44 -4.39 -16.79 1.12
CA VAL A 44 -3.36 -17.82 1.01
C VAL A 44 -2.40 -17.62 2.19
N ALA A 45 -2.34 -18.57 3.11
CA ALA A 45 -1.38 -18.56 4.21
C ALA A 45 -0.06 -19.17 3.75
N ILE A 46 1.06 -18.50 4.00
CA ILE A 46 2.39 -18.98 3.62
C ILE A 46 3.39 -18.94 4.78
N ALA A 47 4.42 -19.78 4.69
CA ALA A 47 5.63 -19.74 5.51
C ALA A 47 6.86 -19.56 4.61
N VAL A 48 7.70 -18.59 4.94
CA VAL A 48 9.04 -18.50 4.34
C VAL A 48 9.93 -19.55 5.01
N LEU A 49 10.62 -20.33 4.19
CA LEU A 49 11.48 -21.40 4.67
C LEU A 49 12.86 -20.84 5.02
N GLY A 50 13.43 -21.36 6.11
CA GLY A 50 14.78 -21.07 6.54
C GLY A 50 15.79 -21.70 5.60
N GLY A 51 16.75 -20.90 5.17
CA GLY A 51 17.76 -21.30 4.20
C GLY A 51 17.85 -20.31 3.05
N ILE A 52 19.08 -19.98 2.69
CA ILE A 52 19.42 -19.23 1.49
C ILE A 52 20.39 -20.07 0.68
N TRP A 53 20.10 -20.21 -0.61
CA TRP A 53 20.84 -21.08 -1.50
C TRP A 53 21.47 -20.29 -2.64
N SER A 54 22.63 -20.72 -3.12
CA SER A 54 23.28 -20.14 -4.31
C SER A 54 22.63 -20.57 -5.63
N THR A 55 21.78 -21.60 -5.58
CA THR A 55 20.98 -22.13 -6.70
C THR A 55 19.59 -22.50 -6.17
N PRO A 56 18.55 -22.59 -7.02
CA PRO A 56 17.23 -23.04 -6.58
C PRO A 56 17.33 -24.35 -5.78
N PRO A 57 16.74 -24.45 -4.56
CA PRO A 57 16.77 -25.69 -3.79
C PRO A 57 15.94 -26.78 -4.46
N SER A 58 16.31 -28.04 -4.23
CA SER A 58 15.45 -29.16 -4.57
C SER A 58 14.23 -29.23 -3.64
N LEU A 59 13.14 -29.86 -4.09
CA LEU A 59 11.96 -30.11 -3.28
C LEU A 59 12.28 -30.82 -1.95
N ARG A 60 13.23 -31.76 -1.95
CA ARG A 60 13.64 -32.47 -0.73
C ARG A 60 14.25 -31.51 0.29
N VAL A 61 15.21 -30.70 -0.15
CA VAL A 61 15.89 -29.71 0.70
C VAL A 61 14.89 -28.70 1.27
N ALA A 62 13.99 -28.19 0.44
CA ALA A 62 12.97 -27.26 0.89
C ALA A 62 11.95 -27.90 1.86
N ASN A 63 11.66 -29.19 1.74
CA ASN A 63 10.79 -29.90 2.68
C ASN A 63 11.41 -30.09 4.06
N GLU A 64 12.72 -30.27 4.12
CA GLU A 64 13.49 -30.46 5.36
C GLU A 64 13.79 -29.13 6.07
N ALA A 65 13.63 -28.00 5.35
CA ALA A 65 13.83 -26.67 5.90
C ALA A 65 12.77 -26.32 6.95
N VAL A 66 13.22 -25.76 8.08
CA VAL A 66 12.35 -25.18 9.11
C VAL A 66 11.77 -23.85 8.63
N VAL A 67 10.73 -23.34 9.29
CA VAL A 67 10.24 -21.98 9.01
C VAL A 67 11.26 -20.94 9.47
N LEU A 68 11.51 -19.93 8.64
CA LEU A 68 12.40 -18.81 8.96
C LEU A 68 11.87 -18.04 10.18
N HIS A 69 12.77 -17.63 11.07
CA HIS A 69 12.45 -16.77 12.21
C HIS A 69 13.12 -15.41 12.01
N GLU A 70 12.34 -14.34 12.07
CA GLU A 70 12.82 -12.99 11.82
C GLU A 70 13.47 -12.37 13.06
N HIS A 71 14.73 -11.96 12.94
CA HIS A 71 15.53 -11.28 13.96
C HIS A 71 16.04 -9.92 13.48
N ARG A 72 15.82 -9.58 12.20
CA ARG A 72 16.27 -8.31 11.63
C ARG A 72 15.66 -7.12 12.36
N PHE A 73 16.44 -6.05 12.51
CA PHE A 73 16.01 -4.82 13.17
C PHE A 73 15.48 -5.05 14.59
N ALA A 74 14.17 -4.83 14.79
CA ALA A 74 13.48 -4.96 16.08
C ALA A 74 12.64 -6.25 16.17
N HIS A 75 12.75 -7.15 15.19
CA HIS A 75 12.07 -8.43 15.25
C HIS A 75 12.69 -9.33 16.33
N THR A 76 11.84 -10.02 17.10
CA THR A 76 12.23 -10.78 18.30
C THR A 76 12.22 -12.30 18.07
N GLY A 77 12.44 -12.76 16.85
CA GLY A 77 12.39 -14.18 16.49
C GLY A 77 10.99 -14.69 16.18
N ARG A 78 10.12 -13.88 15.55
CA ARG A 78 8.80 -14.35 15.11
C ARG A 78 8.94 -15.19 13.83
N MET A 79 8.11 -16.22 13.68
CA MET A 79 8.06 -16.99 12.44
C MET A 79 7.64 -16.10 11.27
N ALA A 80 8.33 -16.25 10.13
CA ALA A 80 8.04 -15.56 8.88
C ALA A 80 6.81 -16.19 8.19
N VAL A 81 5.66 -16.08 8.84
CA VAL A 81 4.36 -16.58 8.38
C VAL A 81 3.37 -15.43 8.23
N PHE A 82 2.62 -15.43 7.13
CA PHE A 82 1.68 -14.35 6.83
C PHE A 82 0.61 -14.79 5.84
N GLY A 83 -0.49 -14.03 5.80
CA GLY A 83 -1.54 -14.19 4.82
C GLY A 83 -1.32 -13.29 3.61
N VAL A 84 -1.59 -13.81 2.42
CA VAL A 84 -1.70 -13.04 1.17
C VAL A 84 -3.17 -13.03 0.78
N ASN A 85 -3.73 -11.87 0.42
CA ASN A 85 -5.09 -11.82 -0.13
C ASN A 85 -5.14 -12.71 -1.39
N ALA A 86 -6.14 -13.59 -1.49
CA ALA A 86 -6.29 -14.49 -2.63
C ALA A 86 -6.41 -13.75 -3.97
N ASP A 87 -7.04 -12.57 -3.98
CA ASP A 87 -7.14 -11.71 -5.16
C ASP A 87 -5.79 -11.08 -5.56
N TRP A 88 -4.83 -11.05 -4.62
CA TRP A 88 -3.46 -10.55 -4.84
C TRP A 88 -2.44 -11.68 -4.97
N TRP A 89 -2.89 -12.92 -5.11
CA TRP A 89 -1.98 -14.04 -5.35
C TRP A 89 -1.35 -13.93 -6.73
N ALA A 90 -0.10 -13.47 -6.77
CA ALA A 90 0.69 -13.34 -7.97
C ALA A 90 2.13 -13.83 -7.71
N PRO A 91 2.44 -15.12 -7.92
CA PRO A 91 3.81 -15.63 -7.87
C PRO A 91 4.81 -14.81 -8.69
N SER A 92 4.35 -14.22 -9.79
CA SER A 92 5.11 -13.32 -10.66
C SER A 92 5.60 -12.02 -9.99
N ASP A 93 5.12 -11.69 -8.79
CA ASP A 93 5.69 -10.61 -7.97
C ASP A 93 7.10 -10.92 -7.44
N LEU A 94 7.51 -12.19 -7.46
CA LEU A 94 8.85 -12.64 -7.09
C LEU A 94 9.68 -12.95 -8.34
N ASP A 95 10.98 -12.67 -8.27
CA ASP A 95 11.89 -12.94 -9.38
C ASP A 95 12.11 -14.45 -9.55
N SER A 96 12.03 -14.92 -10.79
CA SER A 96 12.37 -16.28 -11.19
C SER A 96 11.67 -17.36 -10.35
N VAL A 97 10.39 -17.13 -10.03
CA VAL A 97 9.59 -18.06 -9.23
C VAL A 97 9.38 -19.39 -9.95
N SER A 98 9.49 -20.50 -9.22
CA SER A 98 9.24 -21.85 -9.74
C SER A 98 8.58 -22.73 -8.69
N LEU A 99 7.53 -23.45 -9.07
CA LEU A 99 6.93 -24.50 -8.25
C LEU A 99 7.88 -25.70 -8.18
N LEU A 100 8.33 -26.06 -6.98
CA LEU A 100 9.18 -27.23 -6.74
C LEU A 100 8.35 -28.53 -6.63
N GLY A 101 7.10 -28.41 -6.22
CA GLY A 101 6.16 -29.51 -5.99
C GLY A 101 5.40 -29.35 -4.69
N SER A 102 4.84 -30.45 -4.18
CA SER A 102 4.07 -30.46 -2.94
C SER A 102 4.79 -31.22 -1.85
N GLY A 103 4.83 -30.62 -0.66
CA GLY A 103 5.33 -31.17 0.58
C GLY A 103 4.22 -31.59 1.54
N ARG A 104 4.59 -32.32 2.60
CA ARG A 104 3.66 -32.57 3.71
C ARG A 104 3.66 -31.36 4.64
N LEU A 105 2.49 -31.02 5.14
CA LEU A 105 2.32 -30.04 6.21
C LEU A 105 2.31 -30.75 7.56
N SER A 106 3.17 -30.31 8.46
CA SER A 106 3.15 -30.71 9.87
C SER A 106 1.87 -30.23 10.55
N PRO A 107 1.45 -30.84 11.68
CA PRO A 107 0.29 -30.37 12.44
C PRO A 107 0.40 -28.90 12.89
N GLU A 108 1.61 -28.44 13.19
CA GLU A 108 1.89 -27.04 13.55
C GLU A 108 1.68 -26.10 12.36
N GLU A 109 2.23 -26.43 11.19
CA GLU A 109 2.02 -25.68 9.96
C GLU A 109 0.54 -25.59 9.58
N GLN A 110 -0.22 -26.69 9.73
CA GLN A 110 -1.66 -26.71 9.48
C GLN A 110 -2.41 -25.79 10.46
N ALA A 111 -2.05 -25.80 11.74
CA ALA A 111 -2.66 -24.95 12.76
C ALA A 111 -2.37 -23.45 12.51
N ILE A 112 -1.15 -23.12 12.08
CA ILE A 112 -0.78 -21.76 11.67
C ILE A 112 -1.58 -21.34 10.43
N GLY A 113 -1.60 -22.18 9.40
CA GLY A 113 -2.37 -21.95 8.17
C GLY A 113 -3.84 -21.68 8.46
N ALA A 114 -4.47 -22.52 9.29
CA ALA A 114 -5.87 -22.36 9.70
C ALA A 114 -6.13 -21.03 10.43
N LYS A 115 -5.23 -20.60 11.32
CA LYS A 115 -5.37 -19.30 12.01
C LYS A 115 -5.26 -18.13 11.05
N ILE A 116 -4.33 -18.15 10.11
CA ILE A 116 -4.13 -17.07 9.14
C ILE A 116 -5.34 -16.97 8.19
N ILE A 117 -5.79 -18.08 7.60
CA ILE A 117 -6.96 -18.04 6.70
C ILE A 117 -8.26 -17.69 7.44
N GLY A 118 -8.32 -17.94 8.76
CA GLY A 118 -9.40 -17.53 9.66
C GLY A 118 -9.30 -16.08 10.16
N PHE A 119 -8.40 -15.26 9.60
CA PHE A 119 -8.15 -13.88 10.02
C PHE A 119 -7.76 -13.74 11.50
N GLY A 120 -6.96 -14.67 12.01
CA GLY A 120 -6.56 -14.73 13.41
C GLY A 120 -5.70 -13.55 13.84
N ILE A 121 -5.92 -13.07 15.06
CA ILE A 121 -5.13 -12.01 15.70
C ILE A 121 -3.67 -12.47 15.87
N GLY A 122 -2.72 -11.56 15.63
CA GLY A 122 -1.29 -11.80 15.84
C GLY A 122 -0.52 -12.24 14.60
N PHE A 123 -1.20 -12.38 13.45
CA PHE A 123 -0.58 -12.64 12.16
C PHE A 123 -0.57 -11.38 11.28
N SER A 124 0.40 -11.31 10.37
CA SER A 124 0.50 -10.24 9.39
C SER A 124 -0.16 -10.65 8.07
N TYR A 125 -0.61 -9.66 7.32
CA TYR A 125 -1.15 -9.83 5.96
C TYR A 125 -0.40 -8.88 5.03
N SER A 126 0.10 -9.39 3.91
CA SER A 126 0.92 -8.62 2.97
C SER A 126 0.83 -9.21 1.56
N THR A 127 1.52 -8.59 0.61
CA THR A 127 1.72 -9.18 -0.72
C THR A 127 2.79 -10.26 -0.65
N LEU A 128 2.84 -11.11 -1.68
CA LEU A 128 3.82 -12.19 -1.75
C LEU A 128 5.27 -11.69 -1.74
N ARG A 129 5.52 -10.44 -2.14
CA ARG A 129 6.84 -9.78 -2.05
C ARG A 129 7.42 -9.76 -0.65
N PHE A 130 6.59 -9.83 0.40
CA PHE A 130 7.09 -9.91 1.77
C PHE A 130 7.96 -11.14 2.02
N ALA A 131 7.77 -12.23 1.26
CA ALA A 131 8.63 -13.41 1.32
C ALA A 131 10.09 -13.06 0.98
N ASN A 132 10.31 -12.18 -0.01
CA ASN A 132 11.63 -11.66 -0.33
C ASN A 132 12.21 -10.82 0.82
N HIS A 133 11.41 -9.92 1.38
CA HIS A 133 11.84 -9.07 2.49
C HIS A 133 12.28 -9.88 3.72
N ALA A 134 11.57 -10.96 4.04
CA ALA A 134 11.95 -11.85 5.13
C ALA A 134 13.25 -12.62 4.80
N ALA A 135 13.31 -13.30 3.66
CA ALA A 135 14.44 -14.16 3.31
C ALA A 135 15.75 -13.37 3.12
N GLU A 136 15.75 -12.34 2.26
CA GLU A 136 16.94 -11.53 2.01
C GLU A 136 17.29 -10.67 3.23
N GLY A 137 16.27 -10.19 3.96
CA GLY A 137 16.44 -9.39 5.17
C GLY A 137 17.18 -10.14 6.26
N GLU A 138 16.77 -11.36 6.57
CA GLU A 138 17.44 -12.16 7.61
C GLU A 138 18.85 -12.56 7.21
N TRP A 139 19.05 -12.99 5.96
CA TRP A 139 20.38 -13.35 5.50
C TRP A 139 21.35 -12.17 5.60
N ARG A 140 20.94 -10.98 5.13
CA ARG A 140 21.77 -9.79 5.25
C ARG A 140 21.94 -9.34 6.69
N TRP A 141 20.95 -9.55 7.54
CA TRP A 141 21.10 -9.24 8.97
C TRP A 141 22.18 -10.10 9.64
N GLU A 142 22.30 -11.36 9.24
CA GLU A 142 23.31 -12.27 9.75
C GLU A 142 24.69 -12.05 9.11
N HIS A 143 24.75 -11.74 7.81
CA HIS A 143 26.00 -11.76 7.02
C HIS A 143 26.55 -10.37 6.63
N ASP A 144 25.69 -9.34 6.58
CA ASP A 144 26.00 -8.02 6.02
C ASP A 144 25.23 -6.89 6.74
N ARG A 145 25.18 -6.99 8.08
CA ARG A 145 24.34 -6.14 8.92
C ARG A 145 24.65 -4.66 8.77
N ASP A 146 25.92 -4.31 8.74
CA ASP A 146 26.36 -2.91 8.72
C ASP A 146 25.98 -2.23 7.41
N ALA A 147 26.15 -2.90 6.26
CA ALA A 147 25.71 -2.35 4.99
C ALA A 147 24.19 -2.24 4.92
N LEU A 148 23.46 -3.24 5.43
CA LEU A 148 22.00 -3.20 5.51
C LEU A 148 21.51 -2.00 6.35
N LEU A 149 22.16 -1.71 7.49
CA LEU A 149 21.84 -0.55 8.32
C LEU A 149 22.12 0.77 7.58
N VAL A 150 23.28 0.90 6.92
CA VAL A 150 23.63 2.10 6.13
C VAL A 150 22.62 2.35 5.00
N GLU A 151 22.22 1.30 4.29
CA GLU A 151 21.21 1.40 3.23
C GLU A 151 19.82 1.75 3.77
N SER A 152 19.45 1.22 4.94
CA SER A 152 18.20 1.57 5.62
C SER A 152 18.17 3.06 5.95
N GLU A 153 19.26 3.62 6.49
CA GLU A 153 19.36 5.05 6.77
C GLU A 153 19.33 5.90 5.50
N LYS A 154 20.00 5.48 4.41
CA LYS A 154 19.88 6.18 3.10
C LYS A 154 18.45 6.17 2.57
N SER A 155 17.75 5.05 2.70
CA SER A 155 16.35 4.92 2.28
C SER A 155 15.43 5.83 3.09
N LYS A 156 15.61 5.88 4.42
CA LYS A 156 14.89 6.81 5.30
C LYS A 156 15.19 8.26 4.96
N ALA A 157 16.46 8.61 4.73
CA ALA A 157 16.87 9.97 4.38
C ALA A 157 16.27 10.41 3.04
N LYS A 158 16.26 9.53 2.02
CA LYS A 158 15.61 9.79 0.73
C LYS A 158 14.10 10.01 0.90
N ALA A 159 13.41 9.13 1.62
CA ALA A 159 11.97 9.26 1.87
C ALA A 159 11.64 10.54 2.67
N ALA A 160 12.48 10.92 3.64
CA ALA A 160 12.32 12.16 4.39
C ALA A 160 12.55 13.40 3.50
N ALA A 161 13.56 13.38 2.63
CA ALA A 161 13.81 14.46 1.67
C ALA A 161 12.67 14.60 0.65
N GLU A 162 12.15 13.49 0.13
CA GLU A 162 10.99 13.49 -0.77
C GLU A 162 9.73 14.05 -0.09
N ARG A 163 9.49 13.66 1.18
CA ARG A 163 8.39 14.20 1.99
C ARG A 163 8.56 15.70 2.23
N ALA A 164 9.76 16.14 2.64
CA ALA A 164 10.06 17.55 2.86
C ALA A 164 9.90 18.37 1.58
N ALA A 165 10.35 17.86 0.43
CA ALA A 165 10.19 18.51 -0.86
C ALA A 165 8.71 18.53 -1.33
N LYS A 166 7.92 17.49 -1.03
CA LYS A 166 6.45 17.50 -1.27
C LYS A 166 5.79 18.58 -0.41
N GLU A 167 6.13 18.65 0.87
CA GLU A 167 5.58 19.64 1.81
C GLU A 167 5.99 21.08 1.43
N GLU A 168 7.25 21.31 1.04
CA GLU A 168 7.71 22.62 0.61
C GLU A 168 7.00 23.09 -0.66
N ARG A 169 6.87 22.21 -1.67
CA ARG A 169 6.10 22.50 -2.89
C ARG A 169 4.65 22.83 -2.56
N TYR A 170 4.04 22.08 -1.64
CA TYR A 170 2.67 22.32 -1.20
C TYR A 170 2.53 23.69 -0.50
N ARG A 171 3.42 24.00 0.46
CA ARG A 171 3.46 25.31 1.14
C ARG A 171 3.67 26.47 0.15
N ALA A 172 4.54 26.29 -0.84
CA ALA A 172 4.80 27.29 -1.88
C ALA A 172 3.57 27.52 -2.78
N ARG A 173 2.87 26.44 -3.14
CA ARG A 173 1.59 26.49 -3.89
C ARG A 173 0.54 27.28 -3.13
N LEU A 174 0.33 26.97 -1.85
CA LEU A 174 -0.66 27.65 -1.01
C LEU A 174 -0.42 29.17 -0.92
N LYS A 175 0.84 29.63 -0.82
CA LYS A 175 1.16 31.07 -0.71
C LYS A 175 0.59 31.93 -1.86
N ASN A 176 0.56 31.39 -3.06
CA ASN A 176 0.14 32.11 -4.26
C ASN A 176 -1.24 31.70 -4.77
N LEU A 177 -1.97 30.88 -4.00
CA LEU A 177 -3.24 30.31 -4.42
C LEU A 177 -4.38 31.33 -4.26
N THR A 178 -5.23 31.43 -5.27
CA THR A 178 -6.42 32.30 -5.30
C THR A 178 -7.61 31.53 -5.87
N TRP A 179 -8.82 32.07 -5.72
CA TRP A 179 -10.02 31.48 -6.31
C TRP A 179 -9.93 31.39 -7.84
N GLU A 180 -9.34 32.40 -8.49
CA GLU A 180 -9.14 32.42 -9.94
C GLU A 180 -8.24 31.27 -10.40
N LYS A 181 -7.20 30.95 -9.63
CA LYS A 181 -6.32 29.81 -9.94
C LYS A 181 -7.05 28.49 -9.75
N LEU A 182 -7.75 28.30 -8.63
CA LEU A 182 -8.53 27.09 -8.37
C LEU A 182 -9.62 26.86 -9.43
N LEU A 183 -10.24 27.93 -9.94
CA LEU A 183 -11.25 27.86 -11.00
C LEU A 183 -10.67 27.66 -12.40
N ALA A 184 -9.40 28.02 -12.64
CA ALA A 184 -8.72 27.83 -13.91
C ALA A 184 -8.09 26.43 -14.05
N GLU A 185 -7.81 25.78 -12.92
CA GLU A 185 -7.27 24.42 -12.89
C GLU A 185 -8.36 23.37 -13.18
N THR A 186 -7.92 22.18 -13.57
CA THR A 186 -8.78 21.00 -13.72
C THR A 186 -8.57 20.09 -12.50
N PRO A 187 -9.46 20.13 -11.48
CA PRO A 187 -9.39 19.20 -10.37
C PRO A 187 -9.37 17.76 -10.89
N PHE A 188 -8.63 16.89 -10.20
CA PHE A 188 -8.65 15.46 -10.52
C PHE A 188 -8.22 15.14 -11.96
N GLU A 189 -7.31 15.93 -12.55
CA GLU A 189 -6.81 15.71 -13.91
C GLU A 189 -6.21 14.29 -14.08
N ARG A 190 -5.63 13.76 -13.01
CA ARG A 190 -5.00 12.43 -12.98
C ARG A 190 -5.98 11.27 -12.88
N TRP A 191 -7.27 11.53 -12.64
CA TRP A 191 -8.32 10.51 -12.71
C TRP A 191 -8.64 10.24 -14.18
N ALA A 192 -7.67 9.68 -14.89
CA ALA A 192 -7.69 9.35 -16.30
C ALA A 192 -7.87 7.83 -16.47
N PRO A 193 -8.44 7.33 -17.58
CA PRO A 193 -8.99 5.98 -17.64
C PRO A 193 -7.88 4.91 -17.69
N SER A 194 -7.51 4.36 -16.53
CA SER A 194 -6.82 3.07 -16.39
C SER A 194 -7.06 2.46 -15.00
N PRO A 195 -7.89 1.42 -14.85
CA PRO A 195 -8.36 0.96 -13.55
C PRO A 195 -7.28 0.69 -12.48
N PRO A 196 -7.61 0.86 -11.19
CA PRO A 196 -8.89 1.34 -10.66
C PRO A 196 -8.88 2.88 -10.52
N PHE A 197 -9.60 3.58 -11.40
CA PHE A 197 -9.92 5.01 -11.24
C PHE A 197 -11.43 5.19 -11.33
N PRO A 198 -12.00 6.25 -10.72
CA PRO A 198 -13.43 6.52 -10.82
C PRO A 198 -13.90 6.61 -12.28
N PRO A 199 -15.14 6.19 -12.60
CA PRO A 199 -15.71 6.35 -13.92
C PRO A 199 -15.63 7.79 -14.43
N VAL A 200 -15.58 7.96 -15.76
CA VAL A 200 -15.47 9.30 -16.39
C VAL A 200 -16.60 10.24 -15.94
N GLU A 201 -17.82 9.72 -15.85
CA GLU A 201 -18.98 10.50 -15.39
C GLU A 201 -18.85 10.91 -13.92
N PHE A 202 -18.32 10.03 -13.06
CA PHE A 202 -18.03 10.36 -11.67
C PHE A 202 -17.00 11.49 -11.58
N THR A 203 -15.89 11.36 -12.30
CA THR A 203 -14.81 12.35 -12.33
C THR A 203 -15.31 13.70 -12.83
N LYS A 204 -16.16 13.71 -13.86
CA LYS A 204 -16.76 14.95 -14.38
C LYS A 204 -17.66 15.61 -13.34
N ALA A 205 -18.54 14.85 -12.70
CA ALA A 205 -19.41 15.38 -11.65
C ALA A 205 -18.60 15.88 -10.43
N ALA A 206 -17.52 15.20 -10.05
CA ALA A 206 -16.62 15.63 -8.98
C ALA A 206 -15.96 16.98 -9.28
N ARG A 207 -15.49 17.18 -10.52
CA ARG A 207 -14.95 18.47 -10.99
C ARG A 207 -15.99 19.58 -10.91
N GLU A 208 -17.21 19.31 -11.37
CA GLU A 208 -18.31 20.27 -11.33
C GLU A 208 -18.67 20.65 -9.88
N THR A 209 -18.73 19.68 -8.98
CA THR A 209 -18.98 19.90 -7.53
C THR A 209 -17.92 20.79 -6.91
N VAL A 210 -16.63 20.51 -7.14
CA VAL A 210 -15.51 21.33 -6.64
C VAL A 210 -15.58 22.74 -7.21
N HIS A 211 -15.75 22.89 -8.52
CA HIS A 211 -15.84 24.21 -9.15
C HIS A 211 -17.05 25.00 -8.67
N SER A 212 -18.20 24.36 -8.44
CA SER A 212 -19.37 25.01 -7.86
C SER A 212 -19.07 25.55 -6.46
N ALA A 213 -18.48 24.72 -5.60
CA ALA A 213 -18.08 25.12 -4.25
C ALA A 213 -17.04 26.27 -4.27
N CYS A 214 -16.07 26.24 -5.18
CA CYS A 214 -15.12 27.35 -5.37
C CYS A 214 -15.80 28.67 -5.79
N ARG A 215 -16.80 28.62 -6.68
CA ARG A 215 -17.57 29.82 -7.08
C ARG A 215 -18.35 30.38 -5.89
N GLU A 216 -19.05 29.53 -5.16
CA GLU A 216 -19.82 29.93 -3.98
C GLU A 216 -18.91 30.53 -2.88
N LEU A 217 -17.76 29.91 -2.61
CA LEU A 217 -16.80 30.42 -1.64
C LEU A 217 -16.20 31.77 -2.07
N ARG A 218 -15.95 31.97 -3.37
CA ARG A 218 -15.50 33.24 -3.92
C ARG A 218 -16.54 34.35 -3.74
N GLU A 219 -17.82 34.03 -3.94
CA GLU A 219 -18.93 34.98 -3.79
C GLU A 219 -19.12 35.49 -2.35
N LEU A 220 -18.68 34.71 -1.35
CA LEU A 220 -18.69 35.16 0.06
C LEU A 220 -17.67 36.29 0.36
N GLY A 221 -16.76 36.58 -0.57
CA GLY A 221 -15.75 37.64 -0.44
C GLY A 221 -14.46 37.20 0.28
N PRO A 222 -13.55 38.14 0.57
CA PRO A 222 -12.16 37.83 0.98
C PRO A 222 -12.00 37.33 2.42
N ARG A 223 -13.00 37.55 3.29
CA ARG A 223 -12.99 37.11 4.70
C ARG A 223 -14.36 36.55 5.10
N PRO A 224 -14.76 35.40 4.52
CA PRO A 224 -16.07 34.84 4.74
C PRO A 224 -16.24 34.32 6.18
N PRO A 225 -17.44 34.38 6.77
CA PRO A 225 -17.72 33.78 8.07
C PRO A 225 -17.45 32.27 8.08
N LYS A 226 -16.75 31.76 9.11
CA LYS A 226 -16.39 30.33 9.23
C LYS A 226 -17.59 29.40 9.03
N ALA A 227 -18.75 29.73 9.58
CA ALA A 227 -19.97 28.93 9.46
C ALA A 227 -20.44 28.76 8.01
N LYS A 228 -20.32 29.80 7.17
CA LYS A 228 -20.71 29.75 5.76
C LYS A 228 -19.73 28.92 4.94
N VAL A 229 -18.43 29.09 5.18
CA VAL A 229 -17.39 28.25 4.56
C VAL A 229 -17.56 26.78 4.95
N ARG A 230 -17.76 26.51 6.25
CA ARG A 230 -18.01 25.17 6.78
C ARG A 230 -19.20 24.51 6.08
N SER A 231 -20.30 25.23 5.92
CA SER A 231 -21.50 24.71 5.24
C SER A 231 -21.23 24.30 3.80
N ILE A 232 -20.45 25.08 3.05
CA ILE A 232 -20.12 24.77 1.65
C ILE A 232 -19.17 23.58 1.56
N LEU A 233 -18.09 23.58 2.36
CA LEU A 233 -17.14 22.47 2.38
C LEU A 233 -17.79 21.16 2.82
N ARG A 234 -18.63 21.20 3.86
CA ARG A 234 -19.37 20.03 4.32
C ARG A 234 -20.29 19.46 3.25
N ARG A 235 -21.07 20.30 2.57
CA ARG A 235 -21.93 19.87 1.45
C ARG A 235 -21.11 19.24 0.32
N CYS A 236 -19.91 19.77 0.04
CA CYS A 236 -19.01 19.18 -0.93
C CYS A 236 -18.54 17.78 -0.50
N VAL A 237 -18.18 17.59 0.78
CA VAL A 237 -17.80 16.27 1.34
C VAL A 237 -18.96 15.29 1.32
N GLU A 238 -20.15 15.72 1.75
CA GLU A 238 -21.36 14.90 1.75
C GLU A 238 -21.71 14.42 0.34
N TRP A 239 -21.52 15.27 -0.67
CA TRP A 239 -21.67 14.85 -2.08
C TRP A 239 -20.70 13.72 -2.46
N PHE A 240 -19.42 13.78 -2.04
CA PHE A 240 -18.46 12.70 -2.31
C PHE A 240 -18.87 11.40 -1.62
N ASN A 241 -19.29 11.45 -0.35
CA ASN A 241 -19.76 10.26 0.38
C ASN A 241 -20.96 9.61 -0.33
N GLU A 242 -21.94 10.40 -0.73
CA GLU A 242 -23.15 9.91 -1.40
C GLU A 242 -22.85 9.37 -2.80
N ALA A 243 -22.06 10.10 -3.58
CA ALA A 243 -21.70 9.72 -4.95
C ALA A 243 -20.86 8.45 -4.96
N ASP A 244 -19.91 8.30 -4.03
CA ASP A 244 -19.04 7.14 -3.93
C ASP A 244 -19.84 5.87 -3.62
N LYS A 245 -20.70 5.95 -2.60
CA LYS A 245 -21.63 4.87 -2.25
C LYS A 245 -22.54 4.49 -3.43
N ALA A 246 -23.04 5.47 -4.18
CA ALA A 246 -23.87 5.22 -5.35
C ALA A 246 -23.09 4.59 -6.52
N ALA A 247 -21.80 4.89 -6.64
CA ALA A 247 -20.90 4.34 -7.66
C ALA A 247 -20.31 2.97 -7.29
N GLY A 248 -20.53 2.50 -6.06
CA GLY A 248 -20.02 1.22 -5.56
C GLY A 248 -18.62 1.32 -4.96
N GLU A 249 -18.33 2.40 -4.21
CA GLU A 249 -17.08 2.61 -3.47
C GLU A 249 -15.86 2.70 -4.42
N VAL A 250 -15.93 3.64 -5.35
CA VAL A 250 -14.91 3.88 -6.38
C VAL A 250 -13.77 4.80 -5.90
N ILE A 251 -13.91 5.44 -4.74
CA ILE A 251 -12.88 6.28 -4.12
C ILE A 251 -11.88 5.40 -3.35
N GLU A 252 -10.70 5.19 -3.95
CA GLU A 252 -9.58 4.49 -3.33
C GLU A 252 -8.53 5.47 -2.76
N THR A 253 -7.43 4.93 -2.23
CA THR A 253 -6.43 5.72 -1.47
C THR A 253 -5.90 6.94 -2.23
N GLU A 254 -5.71 6.86 -3.54
CA GLU A 254 -5.19 7.99 -4.33
C GLU A 254 -6.26 9.10 -4.49
N GLU A 255 -7.51 8.73 -4.80
CA GLU A 255 -8.62 9.66 -4.94
C GLU A 255 -8.91 10.40 -3.64
N ARG A 256 -8.83 9.68 -2.51
CA ARG A 256 -8.99 10.22 -1.16
C ARG A 256 -8.02 11.36 -0.87
N GLU A 257 -6.76 11.15 -1.21
CA GLU A 257 -5.69 12.14 -1.03
C GLU A 257 -5.90 13.36 -1.94
N ASP A 258 -6.34 13.15 -3.18
CA ASP A 258 -6.65 14.24 -4.11
C ASP A 258 -7.85 15.09 -3.64
N ILE A 259 -8.93 14.45 -3.17
CA ILE A 259 -10.10 15.16 -2.64
C ILE A 259 -9.70 15.97 -1.40
N TYR A 260 -8.93 15.37 -0.50
CA TYR A 260 -8.46 16.05 0.71
C TYR A 260 -7.60 17.27 0.36
N ALA A 261 -6.66 17.13 -0.58
CA ALA A 261 -5.80 18.23 -1.01
C ALA A 261 -6.60 19.41 -1.59
N VAL A 262 -7.62 19.14 -2.41
CA VAL A 262 -8.51 20.18 -2.96
C VAL A 262 -9.31 20.89 -1.86
N LEU A 263 -9.87 20.15 -0.91
CA LEU A 263 -10.63 20.73 0.20
C LEU A 263 -9.75 21.57 1.15
N GLU A 264 -8.51 21.13 1.41
CA GLU A 264 -7.52 21.89 2.16
C GLU A 264 -7.18 23.21 1.46
N GLU A 265 -6.97 23.16 0.14
CA GLU A 265 -6.72 24.33 -0.69
C GLU A 265 -7.88 25.34 -0.65
N MET A 266 -9.13 24.85 -0.76
CA MET A 266 -10.32 25.69 -0.63
C MET A 266 -10.43 26.34 0.76
N ALA A 267 -10.20 25.57 1.83
CA ALA A 267 -10.20 26.09 3.20
C ALA A 267 -9.09 27.13 3.42
N PHE A 268 -7.92 26.92 2.82
CA PHE A 268 -6.79 27.85 2.85
C PHE A 268 -7.13 29.18 2.17
N VAL A 269 -7.65 29.15 0.94
CA VAL A 269 -8.00 30.37 0.18
C VAL A 269 -9.12 31.13 0.90
N ALA A 270 -10.09 30.42 1.49
CA ALA A 270 -11.14 31.00 2.33
C ALA A 270 -10.66 31.57 3.68
N LYS A 271 -9.35 31.43 4.00
CA LYS A 271 -8.74 31.84 5.29
C LYS A 271 -9.31 31.11 6.51
N GLN A 272 -9.81 29.89 6.33
CA GLN A 272 -10.43 29.08 7.40
C GLN A 272 -9.66 27.77 7.64
N LYS A 273 -8.34 27.85 7.82
CA LYS A 273 -7.46 26.66 8.00
C LYS A 273 -7.92 25.68 9.08
N SER A 274 -8.55 26.17 10.15
CA SER A 274 -9.10 25.29 11.21
C SER A 274 -10.19 24.32 10.74
N LEU A 275 -10.75 24.51 9.53
CA LEU A 275 -11.73 23.59 8.96
C LEU A 275 -11.10 22.34 8.36
N VAL A 276 -9.78 22.33 8.12
CA VAL A 276 -9.04 21.17 7.59
C VAL A 276 -9.14 19.98 8.54
N ASP A 277 -9.01 20.23 9.84
CA ASP A 277 -9.17 19.20 10.87
C ASP A 277 -10.63 18.71 10.97
N GLU A 278 -11.61 19.57 10.66
CA GLU A 278 -13.03 19.20 10.70
C GLU A 278 -13.44 18.35 9.48
N ILE A 279 -12.82 18.54 8.31
CA ILE A 279 -13.10 17.77 7.08
C ILE A 279 -12.89 16.26 7.32
N ASP A 280 -11.87 15.89 8.09
CA ASP A 280 -11.58 14.49 8.42
C ASP A 280 -12.74 13.80 9.14
N THR A 281 -13.54 14.56 9.90
CA THR A 281 -14.70 14.03 10.64
C THR A 281 -15.97 13.89 9.80
N TRP A 282 -15.99 14.43 8.58
CA TRP A 282 -17.18 14.41 7.71
C TRP A 282 -17.11 13.35 6.62
N ARG A 283 -15.91 12.85 6.29
CA ARG A 283 -15.71 11.85 5.24
C ARG A 283 -16.12 10.46 5.73
N GLU A 284 -16.73 9.69 4.83
CA GLU A 284 -17.10 8.29 5.06
C GLU A 284 -16.36 7.32 4.13
N TRP A 285 -15.65 7.86 3.12
CA TRP A 285 -14.78 7.10 2.24
C TRP A 285 -13.51 6.64 2.96
#